data_AF-A0A8X6GFR1-F1
#
_entry.id   AF-A0A8X6GFR1-F1
#
_cell.length_a   1.000
_cell.length_b   1.000
_cell.length_c   1.000
_cell.angle_alpha   90.00
_cell.angle_beta   90.00
_cell.angle_gamma   90.00
#
_symmetry.space_group_name_H-M   'P 1'
#
loop_
_entity.id
_entity.type
_entity.pdbx_description
1 polymer ?
#
loop_
_entity_poly.entity_id
_entity_poly.type
_entity_poly.pdbx_seq_one_letter_code
_entity_poly.pdbx_strand_id
1 'polypeptide(L)'
;MTYKKVFGKSYNPMEEASRRIIWENNVARILKHNLEADLKLHSFKMEINHLTDKVPQEYFMINGLKRTNRTNSSPYFSAPSDAEFPTEKDWRKEGLVTEVKNQKNCGACWAFSATGSLEGQNKKKSGTLVSLSEQNLIDCSGQILTIISHVYNITQW
;
A
#
# COMPACT_ATOMS: atom_id res chain seq x y z
N MET A 1 -22.11 9.81 11.03
CA MET A 1 -20.87 10.64 11.03
C MET A 1 -20.54 11.04 9.60
N THR A 2 -20.02 12.24 9.36
CA THR A 2 -19.69 12.71 8.00
C THR A 2 -18.34 12.17 7.52
N TYR A 3 -18.20 11.86 6.23
CA TYR A 3 -16.98 11.31 5.59
C TYR A 3 -15.69 12.03 6.03
N LYS A 4 -15.71 13.37 5.99
CA LYS A 4 -14.54 14.20 6.35
C LYS A 4 -14.09 13.99 7.79
N LYS A 5 -15.03 13.83 8.73
CA LYS A 5 -14.72 13.57 10.14
C LYS A 5 -14.12 12.18 10.35
N VAL A 6 -14.65 11.17 9.66
CA VAL A 6 -14.18 9.78 9.77
C VAL A 6 -12.75 9.62 9.25
N PHE A 7 -12.42 10.28 8.13
CA PHE A 7 -11.12 10.13 7.48
C PHE A 7 -10.18 11.34 7.66
N GLY A 8 -10.48 12.23 8.61
CA GLY A 8 -9.62 13.38 8.94
C GLY A 8 -9.37 14.31 7.76
N LYS A 9 -10.36 14.52 6.89
CA LYS A 9 -10.23 15.34 5.68
C LYS A 9 -10.43 16.82 6.00
N SER A 10 -9.50 17.63 5.52
CA SER A 10 -9.56 19.09 5.54
C SER A 10 -9.13 19.60 4.17
N TYR A 11 -9.97 20.42 3.55
CA TYR A 11 -9.69 21.02 2.23
C TYR A 11 -9.75 22.54 2.34
N ASN A 12 -9.07 23.23 1.43
CA ASN A 12 -9.27 24.67 1.29
C ASN A 12 -10.65 24.96 0.65
N PRO A 13 -11.21 26.17 0.85
CA PRO A 13 -12.55 26.49 0.33
C PRO A 13 -12.69 26.35 -1.19
N MET A 14 -11.61 26.54 -1.96
CA MET A 14 -11.63 26.41 -3.42
C MET A 14 -11.70 24.94 -3.88
N GLU A 15 -11.23 24.01 -3.06
CA GLU A 15 -11.15 22.58 -3.36
C GLU A 15 -12.36 21.79 -2.79
N GLU A 16 -13.06 22.33 -1.79
CA GLU A 16 -14.22 21.67 -1.15
C GLU A 16 -15.27 21.21 -2.17
N ALA A 17 -15.63 22.06 -3.13
CA ALA A 17 -16.64 21.75 -4.13
C ALA A 17 -16.18 20.61 -5.06
N SER A 18 -14.93 20.66 -5.56
CA SER A 18 -14.41 19.63 -6.46
C SER A 18 -14.23 18.29 -5.75
N ARG A 19 -13.75 18.29 -4.50
CA ARG A 19 -13.61 17.07 -3.68
C ARG A 19 -14.94 16.42 -3.37
N ARG A 20 -15.97 17.23 -3.12
CA ARG A 20 -17.33 16.72 -2.93
C ARG A 20 -17.84 16.04 -4.19
N ILE A 21 -17.68 16.66 -5.37
CA ILE A 21 -18.10 16.05 -6.65
C ILE A 21 -17.38 14.73 -6.90
N ILE A 22 -16.07 14.67 -6.66
CA ILE A 22 -15.29 13.43 -6.81
C ILE A 22 -15.81 12.35 -5.85
N TRP A 23 -16.06 12.71 -4.59
CA TRP A 23 -16.60 11.80 -3.59
C TRP A 23 -17.98 11.26 -3.99
N GLU A 24 -18.90 12.13 -4.42
CA GLU A 24 -20.25 11.74 -4.85
C GLU A 24 -20.19 10.77 -6.05
N ASN A 25 -19.34 11.06 -7.04
CA ASN A 25 -19.13 10.18 -8.19
C ASN A 25 -18.56 8.81 -7.80
N ASN A 26 -17.60 8.77 -6.88
CA ASN A 26 -17.03 7.51 -6.39
C ASN A 26 -18.02 6.72 -5.54
N VAL A 27 -18.86 7.38 -4.74
CA VAL A 27 -19.94 6.73 -3.98
C VAL A 27 -20.97 6.11 -4.94
N ALA A 28 -21.40 6.83 -5.98
CA ALA A 28 -22.30 6.30 -6.99
C ALA A 28 -21.71 5.06 -7.69
N ARG A 29 -20.40 5.09 -7.99
CA ARG A 29 -19.67 3.93 -8.54
C ARG A 29 -19.66 2.74 -7.59
N ILE A 30 -19.42 2.96 -6.29
CA ILE A 30 -19.45 1.92 -5.26
C ILE A 30 -20.84 1.28 -5.17
N LEU A 31 -21.90 2.11 -5.15
CA LEU A 31 -23.27 1.61 -5.09
C LEU A 31 -23.62 0.76 -6.31
N LYS A 32 -23.30 1.24 -7.52
CA LYS A 32 -23.50 0.49 -8.76
C LYS A 32 -22.76 -0.86 -8.73
N HIS A 33 -21.47 -0.85 -8.39
CA HIS A 33 -20.66 -2.06 -8.28
C HIS A 33 -21.26 -3.07 -7.29
N ASN A 34 -21.74 -2.59 -6.14
CA ASN A 34 -22.31 -3.47 -5.12
C ASN A 34 -23.66 -4.07 -5.51
N LEU A 35 -24.49 -3.32 -6.25
CA LEU A 35 -25.71 -3.88 -6.86
C LEU A 35 -25.38 -4.98 -7.87
N GLU A 36 -24.39 -4.75 -8.72
CA GLU A 36 -23.89 -5.76 -9.68
C GLU A 36 -23.28 -6.98 -8.96
N ALA A 37 -22.59 -6.79 -7.84
CA ALA A 37 -22.06 -7.86 -7.01
C ALA A 37 -23.18 -8.70 -6.36
N ASP A 38 -24.28 -8.07 -5.93
CA ASP A 38 -25.46 -8.78 -5.43
C ASP A 38 -26.13 -9.64 -6.51
N LEU A 39 -26.03 -9.21 -7.77
CA LEU A 39 -26.41 -9.98 -8.96
C LEU A 39 -25.35 -11.00 -9.41
N LYS A 40 -24.30 -11.24 -8.62
CA LYS A 40 -23.19 -12.18 -8.90
C LYS A 40 -22.39 -11.85 -10.17
N LEU A 41 -22.43 -10.60 -10.64
CA LEU A 41 -21.59 -10.14 -11.76
C LEU A 41 -20.16 -9.81 -11.31
N HIS A 42 -19.95 -9.60 -10.01
CA HIS A 42 -18.64 -9.40 -9.39
C HIS A 42 -18.45 -10.33 -8.19
N SER A 43 -17.21 -10.74 -7.93
CA SER A 43 -16.84 -11.60 -6.79
C SER A 43 -16.52 -10.84 -5.51
N PHE A 44 -16.53 -9.51 -5.54
CA PHE A 44 -16.19 -8.65 -4.41
C PHE A 44 -17.11 -7.43 -4.33
N LYS A 45 -17.19 -6.84 -3.13
CA LYS A 45 -17.86 -5.58 -2.87
C LYS A 45 -16.85 -4.46 -2.63
N MET A 46 -17.28 -3.24 -2.88
CA MET A 46 -16.54 -2.02 -2.59
C MET A 46 -17.13 -1.28 -1.39
N GLU A 47 -16.31 -0.49 -0.70
CA GLU A 47 -16.74 0.32 0.42
C GLU A 47 -16.11 1.71 0.36
N ILE A 48 -16.78 2.67 1.01
CA ILE A 48 -16.22 4.01 1.24
C ILE A 48 -14.98 3.88 2.12
N ASN A 49 -13.88 4.51 1.71
CA ASN A 49 -12.64 4.51 2.45
C ASN A 49 -11.92 5.87 2.31
N HIS A 50 -10.74 6.00 2.91
CA HIS A 50 -9.95 7.23 2.93
C HIS A 50 -9.53 7.75 1.55
N LEU A 51 -9.77 7.01 0.47
CA LEU A 51 -9.44 7.37 -0.91
C LEU A 51 -10.68 7.73 -1.75
N THR A 52 -11.89 7.68 -1.19
CA THR A 52 -13.14 7.92 -1.96
C THR A 52 -13.23 9.33 -2.55
N ASP A 53 -12.48 10.30 -2.06
CA ASP A 53 -12.37 11.68 -2.57
C ASP A 53 -11.26 11.88 -3.63
N LYS A 54 -10.66 10.80 -4.14
CA LYS A 54 -9.55 10.87 -5.09
C LYS A 54 -9.94 10.51 -6.52
N VAL A 55 -9.28 11.16 -7.48
CA VAL A 55 -9.35 10.81 -8.90
C VAL A 55 -8.30 9.73 -9.27
N PRO A 56 -8.46 9.02 -10.40
CA PRO A 56 -7.52 7.99 -10.83
C PRO A 56 -6.04 8.39 -10.78
N GLN A 57 -5.73 9.60 -11.24
CA GLN A 57 -4.40 10.20 -11.26
C GLN A 57 -3.78 10.27 -9.86
N GLU A 58 -4.58 10.54 -8.83
CA GLU A 58 -4.10 10.60 -7.46
C GLU A 58 -3.85 9.21 -6.85
N TYR A 59 -4.53 8.16 -7.32
CA TYR A 59 -4.19 6.78 -6.95
C TYR A 59 -2.84 6.37 -7.53
N PHE A 60 -2.56 6.74 -8.78
CA PHE A 60 -1.30 6.39 -9.44
C PHE A 60 -0.09 6.92 -8.69
N MET A 61 -0.18 8.09 -8.06
CA MET A 61 0.90 8.65 -7.24
C MET A 61 1.21 7.82 -5.98
N ILE A 62 0.26 7.04 -5.50
CA ILE A 62 0.41 6.13 -4.34
C ILE A 62 0.96 4.76 -4.80
N ASN A 63 0.89 4.45 -6.09
CA ASN A 63 1.45 3.23 -6.68
C ASN A 63 2.92 3.44 -7.05
N GLY A 64 3.82 3.17 -6.11
CA GLY A 64 5.25 3.49 -6.29
C GLY A 64 6.15 2.40 -6.85
N LEU A 65 5.59 1.25 -7.28
CA LEU A 65 6.41 0.18 -7.85
C LEU A 65 7.00 0.61 -9.20
N LYS A 66 8.32 0.79 -9.26
CA LYS A 66 9.07 0.99 -10.50
C LYS A 66 9.71 -0.33 -10.90
N ARG A 67 9.22 -0.93 -11.99
CA ARG A 67 9.83 -2.14 -12.55
C ARG A 67 11.16 -1.78 -13.19
N THR A 68 12.26 -2.30 -12.67
CA THR A 68 13.56 -2.24 -13.33
C THR A 68 13.80 -3.56 -14.07
N ASN A 69 14.50 -3.50 -15.20
CA ASN A 69 14.99 -4.70 -15.89
C ASN A 69 16.11 -5.31 -15.05
N ARG A 70 15.76 -6.08 -14.01
CA ARG A 70 16.73 -6.83 -13.21
C ARG A 70 17.23 -8.01 -14.04
N THR A 71 18.52 -7.98 -14.37
CA THR A 71 19.23 -9.03 -15.12
C THR A 71 19.66 -10.21 -14.24
N ASN A 72 19.63 -10.06 -12.90
CA ASN A 72 19.98 -11.12 -11.97
C ASN A 72 18.72 -11.88 -11.56
N SER A 73 18.57 -13.10 -12.07
CA SER A 73 17.58 -14.05 -11.58
C SER A 73 17.87 -14.36 -10.11
N SER A 74 16.92 -14.06 -9.22
CA SER A 74 16.93 -14.72 -7.92
C SER A 74 16.79 -16.23 -8.14
N PRO A 75 17.46 -17.07 -7.32
CA PRO A 75 17.27 -18.51 -7.41
C PRO A 75 15.78 -18.81 -7.26
N TYR A 76 15.25 -19.57 -8.22
CA TYR A 76 13.88 -20.05 -8.15
C TYR A 76 13.75 -21.00 -6.96
N PHE A 77 12.75 -20.78 -6.09
CA PHE A 77 12.47 -21.72 -5.01
C PHE A 77 11.76 -22.94 -5.57
N SER A 78 12.41 -24.10 -5.51
CA SER A 78 11.80 -25.39 -5.81
C SER A 78 11.38 -26.07 -4.51
N ALA A 79 10.07 -26.24 -4.33
CA ALA A 79 9.56 -27.05 -3.24
C ALA A 79 9.92 -28.54 -3.45
N PRO A 80 10.10 -29.32 -2.37
CA PRO A 80 10.19 -30.78 -2.46
C PRO A 80 8.96 -31.38 -3.15
N SER A 81 9.15 -32.45 -3.93
CA SER A 81 8.08 -33.10 -4.70
C SER A 81 7.02 -33.77 -3.82
N ASP A 82 7.38 -34.09 -2.59
CA ASP A 82 6.58 -34.73 -1.55
C ASP A 82 6.07 -33.72 -0.50
N ALA A 83 6.21 -32.42 -0.76
CA ALA A 83 5.72 -31.39 0.15
C ALA A 83 4.18 -31.39 0.19
N GLU A 84 3.63 -31.73 1.36
CA GLU A 84 2.21 -31.56 1.65
C GLU A 84 1.93 -30.14 2.15
N PHE A 85 0.90 -29.49 1.59
CA PHE A 85 0.48 -28.16 1.98
C PHE A 85 -0.97 -28.19 2.50
N PRO A 86 -1.29 -27.40 3.54
CA PRO A 86 -2.65 -27.30 4.01
C PRO A 86 -3.53 -26.61 2.97
N THR A 87 -4.82 -26.94 2.97
CA THR A 87 -5.83 -26.32 2.10
C THR A 87 -6.06 -24.84 2.43
N GLU A 88 -5.81 -24.43 3.68
CA GLU A 88 -5.84 -23.04 4.14
C GLU A 88 -4.59 -22.76 4.98
N LYS A 89 -3.95 -21.60 4.75
CA LYS A 89 -2.86 -21.09 5.58
C LYS A 89 -3.05 -19.60 5.83
N ASP A 90 -3.05 -19.22 7.11
CA ASP A 90 -3.12 -17.82 7.54
C ASP A 90 -1.99 -17.52 8.53
N TRP A 91 -0.93 -16.87 8.04
CA TRP A 91 0.24 -16.51 8.86
C TRP A 91 -0.07 -15.52 9.99
N ARG A 92 -1.21 -14.82 9.94
CA ARG A 92 -1.65 -13.94 11.04
C ARG A 92 -2.04 -14.74 12.26
N LYS A 93 -2.71 -15.88 12.07
CA LYS A 93 -3.09 -16.81 13.15
C LYS A 93 -1.87 -17.42 13.84
N GLU A 94 -0.71 -17.41 13.18
CA GLU A 94 0.56 -17.90 13.71
C GLU A 94 1.44 -16.78 14.30
N GLY A 95 0.97 -15.53 14.27
CA GLY A 95 1.69 -14.39 14.81
C GLY A 95 2.93 -14.00 14.00
N LEU A 96 2.95 -14.31 12.69
CA LEU A 96 4.05 -13.96 11.77
C LEU A 96 3.79 -12.64 11.01
N VAL A 97 2.71 -11.93 11.33
CA VAL A 97 2.30 -10.70 10.63
C VAL A 97 2.08 -9.61 11.67
N THR A 98 2.69 -8.45 11.45
CA THR A 98 2.51 -7.24 12.27
C THR A 98 1.14 -6.59 12.00
N GLU A 99 0.83 -5.52 12.71
CA GLU A 99 -0.32 -4.67 12.42
C GLU A 99 -0.33 -4.15 10.98
N VAL A 100 -1.53 -3.92 10.44
CA VAL A 100 -1.67 -3.26 9.14
C VAL A 100 -1.19 -1.81 9.27
N LYS A 101 -0.22 -1.44 8.44
CA LYS A 101 0.33 -0.08 8.36
C LYS A 101 -0.26 0.71 7.18
N ASN A 102 0.08 2.00 7.08
CA ASN A 102 -0.44 2.89 6.03
C ASN A 102 0.66 3.76 5.41
N GLN A 103 0.94 3.57 4.11
CA GLN A 103 1.91 4.34 3.33
C GLN A 103 1.49 5.79 3.04
N LYS A 104 0.23 6.14 3.34
CA LYS A 104 -0.39 7.44 3.10
C LYS A 104 -0.29 7.82 1.61
N ASN A 105 0.14 9.05 1.32
CA ASN A 105 0.31 9.56 -0.03
C ASN A 105 1.71 9.28 -0.61
N CYS A 106 2.52 8.44 0.04
CA CYS A 106 3.84 8.07 -0.46
C CYS A 106 3.73 6.82 -1.34
N GLY A 107 4.43 6.78 -2.47
CA GLY A 107 4.62 5.56 -3.28
C GLY A 107 5.55 4.53 -2.63
N ALA A 108 5.35 4.22 -1.35
CA ALA A 108 6.24 3.39 -0.55
C ALA A 108 5.80 1.93 -0.46
N CYS A 109 4.81 1.49 -1.23
CA CYS A 109 4.26 0.12 -1.18
C CYS A 109 5.35 -0.97 -1.25
N TRP A 110 6.44 -0.73 -1.99
CA TRP A 110 7.59 -1.63 -2.08
C TRP A 110 8.34 -1.79 -0.75
N ALA A 111 8.44 -0.73 0.06
CA ALA A 111 9.08 -0.76 1.37
C ALA A 111 8.23 -1.54 2.38
N PHE A 112 6.92 -1.29 2.40
CA PHE A 112 5.97 -2.05 3.23
C PHE A 112 5.94 -3.54 2.87
N SER A 113 6.02 -3.87 1.57
CA SER A 113 6.10 -5.26 1.12
C SER A 113 7.40 -5.94 1.59
N ALA A 114 8.51 -5.21 1.56
CA ALA A 114 9.82 -5.73 1.98
C ALA A 114 9.90 -5.91 3.50
N THR A 115 9.46 -4.92 4.28
CA THR A 115 9.43 -5.00 5.75
C THR A 115 8.50 -6.13 6.19
N GLY A 116 7.25 -6.19 5.73
CA GLY A 116 6.31 -7.24 6.14
C GLY A 116 6.83 -8.67 5.87
N SER A 117 7.52 -8.87 4.74
CA SER A 117 8.16 -10.16 4.43
C SER A 117 9.30 -10.49 5.40
N LEU A 118 10.16 -9.50 5.69
CA LEU A 118 11.30 -9.66 6.59
C LEU A 118 10.88 -9.81 8.05
N GLU A 119 9.81 -9.13 8.48
CA GLU A 119 9.19 -9.25 9.80
C GLU A 119 8.74 -10.70 10.06
N GLY A 120 8.03 -11.31 9.12
CA GLY A 120 7.59 -12.70 9.22
C GLY A 120 8.76 -13.69 9.26
N GLN A 121 9.80 -13.48 8.44
CA GLN A 121 11.01 -14.31 8.49
C GLN A 121 11.78 -14.13 9.80
N ASN A 122 11.87 -12.89 10.31
CA ASN A 122 12.50 -12.61 11.58
C ASN A 122 11.78 -13.30 12.73
N LYS A 123 10.44 -13.25 12.77
CA LYS A 123 9.63 -13.99 13.74
C LYS A 123 9.85 -15.50 13.64
N LYS A 124 9.86 -16.04 12.42
CA LYS A 124 10.11 -17.47 12.20
C LYS A 124 11.48 -17.92 12.69
N LYS A 125 12.52 -17.09 12.51
CA LYS A 125 13.90 -17.44 12.87
C LYS A 125 14.24 -17.17 14.34
N SER A 126 13.80 -16.04 14.88
CA SER A 126 14.19 -15.56 16.21
C SER A 126 13.12 -15.77 17.29
N GLY A 127 11.90 -16.14 16.90
CA GLY A 127 10.74 -16.18 17.80
C GLY A 127 10.17 -14.79 18.15
N THR A 128 10.79 -13.69 17.71
CA THR A 128 10.38 -12.32 18.06
C THR A 128 9.80 -11.59 16.85
N LEU A 129 8.58 -11.05 17.00
CA LEU A 129 7.94 -10.25 15.96
C LEU A 129 8.27 -8.78 16.26
N VAL A 130 8.95 -8.12 15.34
CA VAL A 130 9.36 -6.73 15.49
C VAL A 130 8.87 -5.98 14.27
N SER A 131 8.12 -4.89 14.48
CA SER A 131 7.71 -3.99 13.40
C SER A 131 8.94 -3.23 12.89
N LEU A 132 9.29 -3.41 11.61
CA LEU A 132 10.46 -2.83 10.96
C LEU A 132 10.14 -1.45 10.36
N SER A 133 11.19 -0.65 10.13
CA SER A 133 11.07 0.72 9.63
C SER A 133 11.05 0.77 8.10
N GLU A 134 9.89 1.04 7.52
CA GLU A 134 9.79 1.35 6.09
C GLU A 134 10.57 2.61 5.73
N GLN A 135 10.59 3.60 6.63
CA GLN A 135 11.30 4.86 6.42
C GLN A 135 12.80 4.64 6.24
N ASN A 136 13.40 3.70 6.96
CA ASN A 136 14.81 3.36 6.77
C ASN A 136 15.07 2.83 5.35
N LEU A 137 14.18 2.01 4.79
CA LEU A 137 14.31 1.57 3.39
C LEU A 137 14.14 2.76 2.44
N ILE A 138 13.11 3.59 2.64
CA ILE A 138 12.82 4.77 1.81
C ILE A 138 14.04 5.69 1.72
N ASP A 139 14.70 5.96 2.86
CA ASP A 139 15.82 6.90 2.93
C ASP A 139 17.15 6.30 2.47
N CYS A 140 17.36 4.99 2.64
CA CYS A 140 18.68 4.39 2.52
C CYS A 140 18.86 3.39 1.37
N SER A 141 17.79 2.85 0.76
CA SER A 141 17.92 1.83 -0.29
C SER A 141 17.94 2.38 -1.72
N GLY A 142 17.75 3.69 -1.88
CA GLY A 142 17.88 4.37 -3.16
C GLY A 142 19.34 4.75 -3.41
N GLN A 143 20.11 3.91 -4.09
CA GLN A 143 21.41 4.33 -4.63
C GLN A 143 21.23 5.61 -5.48
N ILE A 144 21.75 6.73 -4.97
CA ILE A 144 22.19 7.95 -5.67
C ILE A 144 21.21 8.53 -6.72
N LEU A 145 20.01 8.94 -6.31
CA LEU A 145 19.24 9.94 -7.09
C LEU A 145 18.65 11.07 -6.23
N THR A 146 18.58 10.93 -4.90
CA THR A 146 18.04 11.98 -4.01
C THR A 146 19.11 12.97 -3.53
N ILE A 147 20.39 12.56 -3.48
CA ILE A 147 21.49 13.45 -3.06
C ILE A 147 21.63 14.63 -4.04
N ILE A 148 21.36 14.44 -5.33
CA ILE A 148 21.42 15.55 -6.28
C ILE A 148 20.31 16.58 -5.96
N SER A 149 19.10 16.18 -5.58
CA SER A 149 18.05 17.15 -5.21
C SER A 149 18.32 17.91 -3.90
N HIS A 150 18.97 17.27 -2.92
CA HIS A 150 19.31 17.92 -1.65
C HIS A 150 20.57 18.80 -1.74
N VAL A 151 21.54 18.44 -2.59
CA VAL A 151 22.74 19.27 -2.80
C VAL A 151 22.42 20.55 -3.60
N TYR A 152 21.45 20.52 -4.52
CA TYR A 152 21.03 21.72 -5.25
C TYR A 152 20.29 22.78 -4.39
N ASN A 153 19.84 22.43 -3.18
CA ASN A 153 19.22 23.38 -2.24
C ASN A 153 20.16 23.87 -1.13
N ILE A 154 21.41 23.38 -1.08
CA ILE A 154 22.40 23.78 -0.07
C ILE A 154 23.45 24.75 -0.66
N THR A 155 23.48 24.96 -1.98
CA THR A 155 24.41 25.89 -2.65
C THR A 155 23.78 27.17 -3.19
N GLN A 156 22.60 27.57 -2.67
CA GLN A 156 21.96 28.86 -2.97
C GLN A 156 21.97 29.84 -1.77
N TRP A 157 23.02 29.75 -0.94
CA TRP A 157 23.48 30.84 -0.08
C TRP A 157 24.98 31.05 -0.32
#